data_AF-A0A194SDA2-F1
#
_entry.id   AF-A0A194SDA2-F1
#
_cell.length_a   1.000
_cell.length_b   1.000
_cell.length_c   1.000
_cell.angle_alpha   90.00
_cell.angle_beta   90.00
_cell.angle_gamma   90.00
#
_symmetry.space_group_name_H-M   'P 1'
#
loop_
_entity.id
_entity.type
_entity.pdbx_description
1 polymer ?
#
loop_
_entity_poly.entity_id
_entity_poly.type
_entity_poly.pdbx_seq_one_letter_code
_entity_poly.pdbx_strand_id
1 'polypeptide(L)'
;MAQLEAAASGLYGAELVLSDEDEDEDEALVALRLVLPDEVGTSLARYYIHVVGLFASTPFDAAVASFAQLALDALEAEGVKDEVAEMDLWTKLFRSFAALGQYDLAYQVVMSVPYHETQMTCLAHLISVVCENGAAALLTTYSFSGLEAELERNLSFRARNSDPLAQPNYYKVLYAYHVAKGDFRSAGTVMFQQGRRLGELGARQGSFHDIVKLQCQSYLAATNALALVAKDHAWIAVMSSDDGERGNKRRKVAQLIPEDEYDPAVASRPLEVLELTDVRKEYCLALARLQLADEFPELERTSFHLEPESVVTLFSQLASFDQAFQAGRILNVDLSSLFEAVTERCVTLALHGDSVEDAAWVVQSEEAATWEGTLSAKAWRLLERHLARHDDPVTFRYRLVSLERTLATNRGAKPPSFLTDYLKDHDLPALLRALIKYDRLDDAFTFSLKAIKSSSTTATQFSTSSPYSIYDQLLAIPAGDTASLSDDVLKQRQQELRAALDVRWAALEKADKALPRKD
;
A
#
# COMPACT_ATOMS: atom_id res chain seq x y z
N MET A 1 50.34 -18.97 -19.78
CA MET A 1 50.28 -19.82 -18.59
C MET A 1 51.51 -20.71 -18.53
N ALA A 2 51.52 -21.92 -19.11
CA ALA A 2 52.65 -22.86 -18.99
C ALA A 2 54.04 -22.29 -19.36
N GLN A 3 54.17 -21.43 -20.39
CA GLN A 3 55.45 -20.80 -20.74
C GLN A 3 55.90 -19.69 -19.78
N LEU A 4 54.95 -19.00 -19.15
CA LEU A 4 55.23 -17.94 -18.15
C LEU A 4 55.49 -18.56 -16.76
N GLU A 5 54.78 -19.64 -16.43
CA GLU A 5 55.08 -20.47 -15.26
C GLU A 5 56.44 -21.15 -15.41
N ALA A 6 56.78 -21.65 -16.61
CA ALA A 6 58.12 -22.17 -16.91
C ALA A 6 59.21 -21.07 -16.81
N ALA A 7 58.91 -19.84 -17.23
CA ALA A 7 59.81 -18.70 -17.07
C ALA A 7 59.97 -18.28 -15.60
N ALA A 8 58.88 -18.29 -14.82
CA ALA A 8 58.91 -18.03 -13.37
C ALA A 8 59.69 -19.12 -12.61
N SER A 9 59.47 -20.39 -12.96
CA SER A 9 60.23 -21.52 -12.41
C SER A 9 61.68 -21.52 -12.86
N GLY A 10 61.98 -20.99 -14.06
CA GLY A 10 63.36 -20.81 -14.54
C GLY A 10 64.10 -19.71 -13.78
N LEU A 11 63.44 -18.60 -13.48
CA LEU A 11 63.98 -17.51 -12.64
C LEU A 11 64.33 -17.98 -11.22
N TYR A 12 63.42 -18.72 -10.58
CA TYR A 12 63.61 -19.15 -9.20
C TYR A 12 64.41 -20.46 -9.08
N GLY A 13 64.30 -21.34 -10.07
CA GLY A 13 65.16 -22.50 -10.21
C GLY A 13 66.62 -22.09 -10.31
N ALA A 14 66.93 -21.02 -11.04
CA ALA A 14 68.25 -20.42 -11.06
C ALA A 14 68.65 -19.86 -9.69
N GLU A 15 67.78 -19.14 -8.98
CA GLU A 15 68.11 -18.54 -7.67
C GLU A 15 68.32 -19.57 -6.54
N LEU A 16 67.62 -20.71 -6.57
CA LEU A 16 67.82 -21.82 -5.63
C LEU A 16 69.03 -22.72 -5.99
N VAL A 17 69.50 -22.69 -7.23
CA VAL A 17 70.64 -23.48 -7.74
C VAL A 17 71.95 -22.68 -7.74
N LEU A 18 71.96 -21.42 -7.29
CA LEU A 18 73.16 -20.61 -7.01
C LEU A 18 74.00 -21.13 -5.82
N SER A 19 74.13 -22.45 -5.67
CA SER A 19 75.19 -23.04 -4.86
C SER A 19 76.22 -23.85 -5.64
N ASP A 20 76.06 -24.22 -6.92
CA ASP A 20 77.19 -24.81 -7.67
C ASP A 20 77.02 -24.70 -9.20
N GLU A 21 77.94 -23.94 -9.81
CA GLU A 21 78.58 -24.17 -11.13
C GLU A 21 77.72 -24.57 -12.35
N ASP A 22 77.20 -23.61 -13.14
CA ASP A 22 76.93 -23.80 -14.59
C ASP A 22 76.96 -22.45 -15.37
N GLU A 23 77.97 -22.27 -16.25
CA GLU A 23 78.25 -21.01 -17.00
C GLU A 23 77.26 -20.72 -18.16
N ASP A 24 76.38 -21.67 -18.52
CA ASP A 24 75.41 -21.52 -19.62
C ASP A 24 74.06 -20.89 -19.17
N GLU A 25 73.80 -20.78 -17.85
CA GLU A 25 72.58 -20.17 -17.31
C GLU A 25 72.69 -18.64 -17.12
N ASP A 26 73.91 -18.10 -17.17
CA ASP A 26 74.17 -16.66 -17.01
C ASP A 26 73.62 -15.81 -18.18
N GLU A 27 73.59 -16.32 -19.42
CA GLU A 27 72.99 -15.59 -20.55
C GLU A 27 71.48 -15.43 -20.40
N ALA A 28 70.79 -16.45 -19.86
CA ALA A 28 69.35 -16.39 -19.62
C ALA A 28 69.01 -15.40 -18.51
N LEU A 29 69.79 -15.38 -17.43
CA LEU A 29 69.62 -14.45 -16.31
C LEU A 29 69.94 -13.00 -16.73
N VAL A 30 70.95 -12.80 -17.59
CA VAL A 30 71.27 -11.49 -18.19
C VAL A 30 70.16 -11.03 -19.14
N ALA A 31 69.63 -11.91 -19.99
CA ALA A 31 68.51 -11.61 -20.88
C ALA A 31 67.21 -11.29 -20.11
N LEU A 32 66.96 -11.96 -18.99
CA LEU A 32 65.80 -11.71 -18.13
C LEU A 32 65.96 -10.42 -17.32
N ARG A 33 67.16 -10.09 -16.82
CA ARG A 33 67.47 -8.78 -16.21
C ARG A 33 67.37 -7.60 -17.17
N LEU A 34 67.57 -7.83 -18.48
CA LEU A 34 67.38 -6.80 -19.51
C LEU A 34 65.91 -6.47 -19.79
N VAL A 35 64.98 -7.38 -19.43
CA VAL A 35 63.55 -7.27 -19.73
C VAL A 35 62.72 -6.97 -18.47
N LEU A 36 63.14 -7.46 -17.31
CA LEU A 36 62.44 -7.29 -16.03
C LEU A 36 63.09 -6.16 -15.21
N PRO A 37 62.30 -5.30 -14.53
CA PRO A 37 62.83 -4.29 -13.61
C PRO A 37 63.68 -4.91 -12.49
N ASP A 38 64.73 -4.23 -12.04
CA ASP A 38 65.66 -4.69 -10.99
C ASP A 38 64.95 -5.09 -9.67
N GLU A 39 63.78 -4.52 -9.40
CA GLU A 39 62.95 -4.79 -8.21
C GLU A 39 62.33 -6.19 -8.20
N VAL A 40 62.24 -6.84 -9.37
CA VAL A 40 61.59 -8.15 -9.56
C VAL A 40 62.49 -9.31 -9.13
N GLY A 41 63.81 -9.15 -9.20
CA GLY A 41 64.78 -10.19 -8.84
C GLY A 41 65.02 -10.35 -7.34
N THR A 42 64.10 -9.89 -6.48
CA THR A 42 64.26 -9.93 -5.02
C THR A 42 63.23 -10.80 -4.29
N SER A 43 62.14 -11.19 -4.97
CA SER A 43 61.00 -11.88 -4.38
C SER A 43 60.09 -12.44 -5.47
N LEU A 44 59.60 -13.68 -5.30
CA LEU A 44 58.69 -14.34 -6.24
C LEU A 44 57.35 -13.58 -6.34
N ALA A 45 56.90 -13.01 -5.23
CA ALA A 45 55.70 -12.18 -5.19
C ALA A 45 55.83 -10.93 -6.09
N ARG A 46 56.98 -10.25 -6.08
CA ARG A 46 57.22 -9.06 -6.92
C ARG A 46 57.25 -9.38 -8.40
N TYR A 47 57.73 -10.56 -8.77
CA TYR A 47 57.63 -11.07 -10.14
C TYR A 47 56.18 -11.22 -10.57
N TYR A 48 55.35 -11.91 -9.78
CA TYR A 48 53.94 -12.09 -10.14
C TYR A 48 53.16 -10.77 -10.15
N ILE A 49 53.45 -9.84 -9.23
CA ILE A 49 52.86 -8.48 -9.24
C ILE A 49 53.21 -7.75 -10.53
N HIS A 50 54.47 -7.83 -10.99
CA HIS A 50 54.90 -7.20 -12.24
C HIS A 50 54.18 -7.80 -13.45
N VAL A 51 54.06 -9.13 -13.49
CA VAL A 51 53.32 -9.85 -14.54
C VAL A 51 51.84 -9.45 -14.57
N VAL A 52 51.20 -9.35 -13.40
CA VAL A 52 49.83 -8.85 -13.27
C VAL A 52 49.71 -7.41 -13.79
N GLY A 53 50.70 -6.55 -13.50
CA GLY A 53 50.76 -5.17 -14.00
C GLY A 53 50.84 -5.08 -15.53
N LEU A 54 51.59 -5.98 -16.17
CA LEU A 54 51.66 -6.05 -17.64
C LEU A 54 50.32 -6.47 -18.26
N PHE A 55 49.67 -7.47 -17.64
CA PHE A 55 48.39 -7.98 -18.13
C PHE A 55 47.19 -7.09 -17.79
N ALA A 56 47.31 -6.13 -16.86
CA ALA A 56 46.22 -5.26 -16.44
C ALA A 56 45.63 -4.39 -17.57
N SER A 57 46.39 -4.13 -18.64
CA SER A 57 45.94 -3.38 -19.83
C SER A 57 45.34 -4.27 -20.93
N THR A 58 45.34 -5.59 -20.74
CA THR A 58 44.94 -6.58 -21.74
C THR A 58 43.72 -7.38 -21.28
N PRO A 59 42.86 -7.87 -22.18
CA PRO A 59 41.63 -8.59 -21.84
C PRO A 59 41.87 -10.06 -21.41
N PHE A 60 43.05 -10.39 -20.88
CA PHE A 60 43.42 -11.74 -20.46
C PHE A 60 43.12 -11.97 -18.98
N ASP A 61 41.85 -11.81 -18.58
CA ASP A 61 41.43 -11.84 -17.18
C ASP A 61 41.72 -13.18 -16.48
N ALA A 62 41.71 -14.31 -17.20
CA ALA A 62 42.06 -15.62 -16.64
C ALA A 62 43.53 -15.73 -16.23
N ALA A 63 44.44 -15.10 -16.99
CA ALA A 63 45.85 -15.05 -16.63
C ALA A 63 46.07 -14.11 -15.45
N VAL A 64 45.40 -12.95 -15.43
CA VAL A 64 45.44 -12.02 -14.30
C VAL A 64 44.97 -12.69 -13.02
N ALA A 65 43.86 -13.44 -13.05
CA ALA A 65 43.32 -14.13 -11.88
C ALA A 65 44.31 -15.15 -11.29
N SER A 66 44.89 -16.00 -12.14
CA SER A 66 45.83 -17.04 -11.71
C SER A 66 47.13 -16.45 -11.18
N PHE A 67 47.74 -15.48 -11.89
CA PHE A 67 48.96 -14.82 -11.41
C PHE A 67 48.72 -13.98 -10.15
N ALA A 68 47.53 -13.40 -9.97
CA ALA A 68 47.20 -12.67 -8.75
C ALA A 68 47.01 -13.62 -7.54
N GLN A 69 46.46 -14.82 -7.72
CA GLN A 69 46.43 -15.85 -6.66
C GLN A 69 47.84 -16.29 -6.28
N LEU A 70 48.67 -16.62 -7.28
CA LEU A 70 50.07 -17.00 -7.06
C LEU A 70 50.88 -15.88 -6.38
N ALA A 71 50.59 -14.61 -6.70
CA ALA A 71 51.21 -13.47 -6.04
C ALA A 71 50.83 -13.40 -4.54
N LEU A 72 49.56 -13.61 -4.21
CA LEU A 72 49.08 -13.60 -2.83
C LEU A 72 49.65 -14.78 -2.01
N ASP A 73 49.67 -15.98 -2.59
CA ASP A 73 50.26 -17.17 -1.96
C ASP A 73 51.77 -16.98 -1.70
N ALA A 74 52.48 -16.37 -2.66
CA ALA A 74 53.90 -16.05 -2.52
C ALA A 74 54.17 -14.95 -1.48
N LEU A 75 53.31 -13.93 -1.39
CA LEU A 75 53.41 -12.89 -0.35
C LEU A 75 53.23 -13.48 1.06
N GLU A 76 52.29 -14.40 1.23
CA GLU A 76 52.07 -15.09 2.51
C GLU A 76 53.26 -15.99 2.88
N ALA A 77 53.83 -16.70 1.91
CA ALA A 77 55.00 -17.58 2.12
C ALA A 77 56.29 -16.81 2.46
N GLU A 78 56.52 -15.66 1.80
CA GLU A 78 57.73 -14.84 2.02
C GLU A 78 57.59 -13.86 3.21
N GLY A 79 56.38 -13.66 3.74
CA GLY A 79 56.12 -12.79 4.89
C GLY A 79 56.36 -11.29 4.63
N VAL A 80 56.39 -10.88 3.36
CA VAL A 80 56.60 -9.49 2.93
C VAL A 80 55.30 -8.71 3.09
N LYS A 81 55.29 -7.73 4.00
CA LYS A 81 54.11 -6.89 4.28
C LYS A 81 54.09 -5.63 3.42
N ASP A 82 53.79 -5.79 2.13
CA ASP A 82 53.48 -4.66 1.24
C ASP A 82 51.95 -4.48 1.17
N GLU A 83 51.35 -3.86 2.21
CA GLU A 83 49.89 -3.72 2.37
C GLU A 83 49.20 -3.10 1.15
N VAL A 84 49.84 -2.10 0.51
CA VAL A 84 49.31 -1.41 -0.67
C VAL A 84 49.26 -2.33 -1.90
N ALA A 85 50.31 -3.14 -2.10
CA ALA A 85 50.37 -4.07 -3.23
C ALA A 85 49.37 -5.22 -3.02
N GLU A 86 49.23 -5.70 -1.79
CA GLU A 86 48.25 -6.72 -1.43
C GLU A 86 46.81 -6.23 -1.68
N MET A 87 46.47 -5.02 -1.25
CA MET A 87 45.17 -4.39 -1.51
C MET A 87 44.88 -4.28 -3.01
N ASP A 88 45.85 -3.84 -3.82
CA ASP A 88 45.70 -3.75 -5.28
C ASP A 88 45.53 -5.14 -5.91
N LEU A 89 46.31 -6.14 -5.49
CA LEU A 89 46.17 -7.53 -5.94
C LEU A 89 44.79 -8.10 -5.64
N TRP A 90 44.27 -7.92 -4.43
CA TRP A 90 42.91 -8.36 -4.06
C TRP A 90 41.85 -7.72 -4.95
N THR A 91 41.96 -6.41 -5.25
CA THR A 91 41.00 -5.74 -6.14
C THR A 91 41.10 -6.22 -7.59
N LYS A 92 42.31 -6.47 -8.10
CA LYS A 92 42.56 -6.98 -9.45
C LYS A 92 42.08 -8.43 -9.59
N LEU A 93 42.38 -9.27 -8.61
CA LEU A 93 41.89 -10.65 -8.55
C LEU A 93 40.36 -10.68 -8.59
N PHE A 94 39.72 -9.88 -7.75
CA PHE A 94 38.27 -9.78 -7.73
C PHE A 94 37.68 -9.28 -9.06
N ARG A 95 38.24 -8.21 -9.65
CA ARG A 95 37.81 -7.68 -10.95
C ARG A 95 37.93 -8.71 -12.06
N SER A 96 39.02 -9.49 -12.06
CA SER A 96 39.24 -10.52 -13.07
C SER A 96 38.19 -11.65 -12.98
N PHE A 97 37.85 -12.14 -11.79
CA PHE A 97 36.77 -13.13 -11.63
C PHE A 97 35.39 -12.57 -11.98
N ALA A 98 35.14 -11.30 -11.66
CA ALA A 98 33.91 -10.62 -12.03
C ALA A 98 33.77 -10.47 -13.56
N ALA A 99 34.87 -10.14 -14.27
CA ALA A 99 34.92 -10.05 -15.73
C ALA A 99 34.71 -11.41 -16.42
N LEU A 100 35.23 -12.49 -15.81
CA LEU A 100 35.03 -13.87 -16.29
C LEU A 100 33.62 -14.42 -16.01
N GLY A 101 32.79 -13.71 -15.26
CA GLY A 101 31.45 -14.17 -14.86
C GLY A 101 31.45 -15.31 -13.85
N GLN A 102 32.58 -15.59 -13.20
CA GLN A 102 32.72 -16.63 -12.18
C GLN A 102 32.37 -16.06 -10.80
N TYR A 103 31.07 -15.86 -10.57
CA TYR A 103 30.58 -15.18 -9.37
C TYR A 103 30.84 -15.94 -8.06
N ASP A 104 30.87 -17.28 -8.08
CA ASP A 104 31.17 -18.10 -6.90
C ASP A 104 32.59 -17.83 -6.37
N LEU A 105 33.57 -17.76 -7.29
CA LEU A 105 34.97 -17.46 -6.96
C LEU A 105 35.13 -16.00 -6.55
N ALA A 106 34.47 -15.07 -7.25
CA ALA A 106 34.47 -13.66 -6.86
C ALA A 106 33.90 -13.44 -5.45
N TYR A 107 32.85 -14.18 -5.08
CA TYR A 107 32.27 -14.16 -3.74
C TYR A 107 33.25 -14.70 -2.67
N GLN A 108 33.93 -15.82 -2.95
CA GLN A 108 34.95 -16.36 -2.05
C GLN A 108 36.08 -15.35 -1.81
N VAL A 109 36.52 -14.67 -2.87
CA VAL A 109 37.54 -13.61 -2.76
C VAL A 109 37.08 -12.48 -1.85
N VAL A 110 35.84 -12.00 -1.99
CA VAL A 110 35.29 -10.95 -1.09
C VAL A 110 35.28 -11.38 0.37
N MET A 111 35.01 -12.66 0.64
CA MET A 111 35.02 -13.21 2.00
C MET A 111 36.41 -13.43 2.57
N SER A 112 37.43 -13.61 1.72
CA SER A 112 38.82 -13.81 2.13
C SER A 112 39.61 -12.52 2.31
N VAL A 113 39.14 -11.37 1.78
CA VAL A 113 39.86 -10.10 1.90
C VAL A 113 39.99 -9.68 3.38
N PRO A 114 41.22 -9.47 3.90
CA PRO A 114 41.44 -9.10 5.31
C PRO A 114 41.20 -7.61 5.59
N TYR A 115 41.30 -6.75 4.57
CA TYR A 115 41.14 -5.30 4.69
C TYR A 115 39.69 -4.86 4.44
N HIS A 116 39.10 -4.18 5.42
CA HIS A 116 37.68 -3.79 5.37
C HIS A 116 37.34 -2.82 4.21
N GLU A 117 38.21 -1.85 3.91
CA GLU A 117 37.93 -0.83 2.87
C GLU A 117 37.90 -1.43 1.45
N THR A 118 38.84 -2.33 1.13
CA THR A 118 38.86 -3.04 -0.16
C THR A 118 37.76 -4.07 -0.23
N GLN A 119 37.48 -4.78 0.86
CA GLN A 119 36.32 -5.68 0.93
C GLN A 119 35.03 -4.93 0.61
N MET A 120 34.88 -3.70 1.11
CA MET A 120 33.73 -2.85 0.84
C MET A 120 33.60 -2.42 -0.62
N THR A 121 34.72 -2.00 -1.20
CA THR A 121 34.78 -1.59 -2.60
C THR A 121 34.50 -2.78 -3.52
N CYS A 122 35.07 -3.95 -3.23
CA CYS A 122 34.83 -5.19 -3.97
C CYS A 122 33.38 -5.65 -3.85
N LEU A 123 32.78 -5.62 -2.65
CA LEU A 123 31.37 -5.96 -2.46
C LEU A 123 30.45 -5.02 -3.27
N ALA A 124 30.69 -3.71 -3.20
CA ALA A 124 29.89 -2.72 -3.94
C ALA A 124 29.98 -2.94 -5.46
N HIS A 125 31.15 -3.34 -5.98
CA HIS A 125 31.35 -3.70 -7.38
C HIS A 125 30.69 -5.04 -7.73
N LEU A 126 30.80 -6.06 -6.86
CA LEU A 126 30.13 -7.36 -7.02
C LEU A 126 28.62 -7.18 -7.22
N ILE A 127 28.00 -6.37 -6.36
CA ILE A 127 26.56 -6.08 -6.44
C ILE A 127 26.21 -5.44 -7.79
N SER A 128 27.01 -4.48 -8.27
CA SER A 128 26.77 -3.84 -9.58
C SER A 128 26.83 -4.86 -10.70
N VAL A 129 27.93 -5.62 -10.79
CA VAL A 129 28.16 -6.58 -11.88
C VAL A 129 27.11 -7.70 -11.87
N VAL A 130 26.80 -8.26 -10.71
CA VAL A 130 25.80 -9.33 -10.57
C VAL A 130 24.40 -8.84 -10.92
N CYS A 131 24.04 -7.61 -10.52
CA CYS A 131 22.74 -7.02 -10.87
C CYS A 131 22.65 -6.68 -12.36
N GLU A 132 23.67 -6.06 -12.94
CA GLU A 132 23.73 -5.65 -14.35
C GLU A 132 23.70 -6.87 -15.29
N ASN A 133 24.37 -7.96 -14.91
CA ASN A 133 24.36 -9.21 -15.68
C ASN A 133 23.10 -10.08 -15.42
N GLY A 134 22.12 -9.58 -14.65
CA GLY A 134 20.85 -10.27 -14.40
C GLY A 134 20.93 -11.47 -13.45
N ALA A 135 22.08 -11.71 -12.81
CA ALA A 135 22.30 -12.84 -11.90
C ALA A 135 21.94 -12.51 -10.44
N ALA A 136 21.00 -11.59 -10.21
CA ALA A 136 20.63 -11.08 -8.89
C ALA A 136 20.11 -12.16 -7.92
N ALA A 137 19.65 -13.31 -8.42
CA ALA A 137 19.25 -14.45 -7.59
C ALA A 137 20.42 -14.95 -6.71
N LEU A 138 21.66 -14.86 -7.20
CA LEU A 138 22.85 -15.29 -6.47
C LEU A 138 23.05 -14.52 -5.15
N LEU A 139 22.60 -13.26 -5.09
CA LEU A 139 22.66 -12.46 -3.86
C LEU A 139 21.77 -13.01 -2.74
N THR A 140 20.74 -13.81 -3.08
CA THR A 140 19.86 -14.46 -2.11
C THR A 140 20.36 -15.84 -1.68
N THR A 141 21.19 -16.50 -2.51
CA THR A 141 21.75 -17.81 -2.21
C THR A 141 23.04 -17.73 -1.39
N TYR A 142 23.84 -16.68 -1.60
CA TYR A 142 25.08 -16.47 -0.86
C TYR A 142 24.84 -15.92 0.55
N SER A 143 25.63 -16.42 1.51
CA SER A 143 25.54 -16.05 2.93
C SER A 143 26.60 -15.01 3.31
N PHE A 144 26.26 -13.73 3.23
CA PHE A 144 27.18 -12.62 3.52
C PHE A 144 27.42 -12.39 5.02
N SER A 145 27.92 -13.40 5.75
CA SER A 145 28.16 -13.31 7.20
C SER A 145 29.00 -12.08 7.57
N GLY A 146 28.44 -11.18 8.40
CA GLY A 146 29.10 -9.95 8.83
C GLY A 146 28.98 -8.76 7.85
N LEU A 147 28.69 -9.00 6.57
CA LEU A 147 28.55 -7.97 5.52
C LEU A 147 27.10 -7.67 5.11
N GLU A 148 26.14 -8.33 5.73
CA GLU A 148 24.72 -8.22 5.38
C GLU A 148 24.17 -6.79 5.46
N ALA A 149 24.51 -6.07 6.52
CA ALA A 149 24.06 -4.68 6.72
C ALA A 149 24.62 -3.75 5.64
N GLU A 150 25.83 -4.04 5.16
CA GLU A 150 26.49 -3.23 4.13
C GLU A 150 25.98 -3.56 2.73
N LEU A 151 25.65 -4.82 2.46
CA LEU A 151 24.93 -5.24 1.26
C LEU A 151 23.58 -4.53 1.18
N GLU A 152 22.80 -4.54 2.25
CA GLU A 152 21.50 -3.83 2.32
C GLU A 152 21.67 -2.31 2.14
N ARG A 153 22.68 -1.71 2.78
CA ARG A 153 23.01 -0.28 2.60
C ARG A 153 23.34 0.05 1.14
N ASN A 154 24.14 -0.77 0.48
CA ASN A 154 24.50 -0.57 -0.93
C ASN A 154 23.29 -0.73 -1.85
N LEU A 155 22.49 -1.79 -1.67
CA LEU A 155 21.29 -2.03 -2.48
C LEU A 155 20.24 -0.94 -2.27
N SER A 156 20.00 -0.50 -1.03
CA SER A 156 19.06 0.59 -0.73
C SER A 156 19.53 1.94 -1.28
N PHE A 157 20.83 2.23 -1.21
CA PHE A 157 21.42 3.42 -1.84
C PHE A 157 21.24 3.38 -3.36
N ARG A 158 21.50 2.24 -4.00
CA ARG A 158 21.30 2.06 -5.45
C ARG A 158 19.83 2.19 -5.82
N ALA A 159 18.91 1.55 -5.09
CA ALA A 159 17.47 1.67 -5.33
C ALA A 159 16.99 3.13 -5.27
N ARG A 160 17.43 3.90 -4.27
CA ARG A 160 17.09 5.32 -4.12
C ARG A 160 17.62 6.19 -5.24
N ASN A 161 18.78 5.88 -5.81
CA ASN A 161 19.40 6.69 -6.86
C ASN A 161 19.09 6.21 -8.29
N SER A 162 18.79 4.93 -8.48
CA SER A 162 18.46 4.34 -9.79
C SER A 162 17.04 4.68 -10.22
N ASP A 163 16.80 4.82 -11.53
CA ASP A 163 15.45 4.93 -12.06
C ASP A 163 14.65 3.62 -11.84
N PRO A 164 13.45 3.64 -11.24
CA PRO A 164 12.57 2.48 -11.11
C PRO A 164 12.23 1.76 -12.42
N LEU A 165 12.33 2.45 -13.57
CA LEU A 165 12.06 1.88 -14.91
C LEU A 165 13.29 1.27 -15.56
N ALA A 166 14.50 1.63 -15.13
CA ALA A 166 15.73 1.10 -15.67
C ALA A 166 15.93 -0.38 -15.30
N GLN A 167 16.55 -1.14 -16.20
CA GLN A 167 17.07 -2.46 -15.90
C GLN A 167 18.54 -2.34 -15.52
N PRO A 168 19.00 -2.97 -14.43
CA PRO A 168 18.25 -3.79 -13.46
C PRO A 168 17.41 -2.97 -12.46
N ASN A 169 16.22 -3.47 -12.11
CA ASN A 169 15.37 -2.83 -11.11
C ASN A 169 15.81 -3.21 -9.69
N TYR A 170 16.58 -2.33 -9.06
CA TYR A 170 17.13 -2.53 -7.72
C TYR A 170 16.07 -2.67 -6.61
N TYR A 171 14.88 -2.06 -6.75
CA TYR A 171 13.80 -2.24 -5.78
C TYR A 171 13.31 -3.68 -5.75
N LYS A 172 13.14 -4.31 -6.91
CA LYS A 172 12.73 -5.72 -7.02
C LYS A 172 13.78 -6.68 -6.48
N VAL A 173 15.07 -6.40 -6.75
CA VAL A 173 16.19 -7.19 -6.20
C VAL A 173 16.22 -7.10 -4.67
N LEU A 174 16.13 -5.89 -4.13
CA LEU A 174 16.13 -5.66 -2.69
C LEU A 174 14.89 -6.29 -2.00
N TYR A 175 13.72 -6.23 -2.64
CA TYR A 175 12.53 -6.93 -2.16
C TYR A 175 12.72 -8.44 -2.14
N ALA A 176 13.24 -9.04 -3.21
CA ALA A 176 13.51 -10.48 -3.26
C ALA A 176 14.51 -10.90 -2.17
N TYR A 177 15.53 -10.07 -1.91
CA TYR A 177 16.49 -10.27 -0.83
C TYR A 177 15.83 -10.27 0.56
N HIS A 178 15.00 -9.27 0.87
CA HIS A 178 14.30 -9.22 2.16
C HIS A 178 13.28 -10.35 2.33
N VAL A 179 12.58 -10.73 1.27
CA VAL A 179 11.65 -11.88 1.31
C VAL A 179 12.41 -13.18 1.58
N ALA A 180 13.58 -13.38 0.96
CA ALA A 180 14.41 -14.57 1.20
C ALA A 180 14.92 -14.64 2.65
N LYS A 181 15.20 -13.49 3.28
CA LYS A 181 15.57 -13.39 4.71
C LYS A 181 14.40 -13.54 5.67
N GLY A 182 13.16 -13.40 5.19
CA GLY A 182 11.96 -13.38 6.03
C GLY A 182 11.65 -12.00 6.64
N ASP A 183 12.37 -10.95 6.24
CA ASP A 183 12.14 -9.58 6.70
C ASP A 183 11.03 -8.90 5.88
N PHE A 184 9.78 -9.32 6.09
CA PHE A 184 8.65 -8.82 5.31
C PHE A 184 8.34 -7.34 5.54
N ARG A 185 8.77 -6.79 6.67
CA ARG A 185 8.59 -5.37 7.00
C ARG A 185 9.43 -4.47 6.09
N SER A 186 10.74 -4.74 5.98
CA SER A 186 11.64 -4.00 5.08
C SER A 186 11.30 -4.27 3.61
N ALA A 187 10.89 -5.50 3.27
CA ALA A 187 10.37 -5.80 1.94
C ALA A 187 9.18 -4.88 1.58
N GLY A 188 8.23 -4.71 2.51
CA GLY A 188 7.10 -3.80 2.36
C GLY A 188 7.51 -2.33 2.22
N THR A 189 8.51 -1.87 2.99
CA THR A 189 8.99 -0.48 2.92
C THR A 189 9.62 -0.15 1.57
N VAL A 190 10.42 -1.06 1.02
CA VAL A 190 11.12 -0.90 -0.26
C VAL A 190 10.11 -0.83 -1.41
N MET A 191 9.13 -1.73 -1.44
CA MET A 191 8.09 -1.72 -2.47
C MET A 191 7.18 -0.48 -2.35
N PHE A 192 6.88 -0.02 -1.13
CA PHE A 192 6.13 1.22 -0.94
C PHE A 192 6.90 2.45 -1.44
N GLN A 193 8.21 2.52 -1.19
CA GLN A 193 9.08 3.59 -1.71
C GLN A 193 9.11 3.58 -3.25
N GLN A 194 9.16 2.39 -3.86
CA GLN A 194 9.06 2.27 -5.31
C GLN A 194 7.73 2.84 -5.83
N GLY A 195 6.61 2.48 -5.19
CA GLY A 195 5.28 2.95 -5.57
C GLY A 195 5.11 4.48 -5.46
N ARG A 196 5.65 5.08 -4.39
CA ARG A 196 5.64 6.56 -4.25
C ARG A 196 6.48 7.21 -5.35
N ARG A 197 7.69 6.72 -5.60
CA ARG A 197 8.57 7.27 -6.64
C ARG A 197 7.99 7.14 -8.05
N LEU A 198 7.32 6.03 -8.35
CA LEU A 198 6.58 5.86 -9.61
C LEU A 198 5.42 6.86 -9.75
N GLY A 199 4.77 7.20 -8.64
CA GLY A 199 3.74 8.25 -8.59
C GLY A 199 4.29 9.65 -8.90
N GLU A 200 5.48 9.96 -8.39
CA GLU A 200 6.17 11.25 -8.64
C GLU A 200 6.69 11.38 -10.08
N LEU A 201 7.20 10.28 -10.65
CA LEU A 201 7.68 10.24 -12.03
C LEU A 201 6.54 10.59 -12.99
N GLY A 202 5.34 10.03 -12.75
CA GLY A 202 4.15 10.22 -13.57
C GLY A 202 4.42 10.12 -15.08
N ALA A 203 3.53 10.61 -15.95
CA ALA A 203 3.60 10.44 -17.42
C ALA A 203 4.86 11.04 -18.12
N ARG A 204 5.89 11.48 -17.39
CA ARG A 204 7.09 12.12 -17.95
C ARG A 204 8.00 11.16 -18.73
N GLN A 205 7.94 9.85 -18.46
CA GLN A 205 8.92 8.88 -18.98
C GLN A 205 8.32 7.58 -19.55
N GLY A 206 7.02 7.52 -19.85
CA GLY A 206 6.42 6.33 -20.46
C GLY A 206 4.90 6.38 -20.61
N SER A 207 4.32 5.24 -21.00
CA SER A 207 2.88 5.01 -21.02
C SER A 207 2.32 5.13 -19.61
N PHE A 208 1.39 6.06 -19.39
CA PHE A 208 0.79 6.33 -18.09
C PHE A 208 0.21 5.05 -17.46
N HIS A 209 -0.52 4.26 -18.24
CA HIS A 209 -1.10 3.00 -17.77
C HIS A 209 -0.07 2.02 -17.25
N ASP A 210 1.09 1.91 -17.90
CA ASP A 210 2.11 0.94 -17.49
C ASP A 210 2.81 1.38 -16.19
N ILE A 211 3.05 2.69 -16.03
CA ILE A 211 3.61 3.26 -14.80
C ILE A 211 2.64 3.08 -13.64
N VAL A 212 1.35 3.41 -13.82
CA VAL A 212 0.35 3.28 -12.75
C VAL A 212 0.04 1.81 -12.45
N LYS A 213 0.06 0.91 -13.45
CA LYS A 213 0.00 -0.54 -13.21
C LYS A 213 1.16 -1.01 -12.34
N LEU A 214 2.39 -0.58 -12.65
CA LEU A 214 3.57 -0.93 -11.85
C LEU A 214 3.49 -0.34 -10.44
N GLN A 215 2.96 0.88 -10.31
CA GLN A 215 2.68 1.50 -9.02
C GLN A 215 1.67 0.67 -8.22
N CYS A 216 0.55 0.26 -8.81
CA CYS A 216 -0.44 -0.60 -8.17
C CYS A 216 0.17 -1.95 -7.75
N GLN A 217 0.97 -2.57 -8.61
CA GLN A 217 1.67 -3.83 -8.28
C GLN A 217 2.63 -3.66 -7.11
N SER A 218 3.37 -2.55 -7.05
CA SER A 218 4.31 -2.28 -5.95
C SER A 218 3.58 -2.06 -4.61
N TYR A 219 2.47 -1.31 -4.60
CA TYR A 219 1.67 -1.14 -3.38
C TYR A 219 0.95 -2.43 -2.97
N LEU A 220 0.52 -3.26 -3.93
CA LEU A 220 -0.04 -4.57 -3.64
C LEU A 220 1.01 -5.51 -3.05
N ALA A 221 2.22 -5.55 -3.60
CA ALA A 221 3.34 -6.30 -3.04
C ALA A 221 3.68 -5.82 -1.63
N ALA A 222 3.70 -4.51 -1.39
CA ALA A 222 3.90 -3.94 -0.06
C ALA A 222 2.77 -4.35 0.92
N THR A 223 1.51 -4.29 0.48
CA THR A 223 0.35 -4.69 1.28
C THR A 223 0.43 -6.17 1.66
N ASN A 224 0.81 -7.04 0.72
CA ASN A 224 0.97 -8.47 0.96
C ASN A 224 2.12 -8.75 1.93
N ALA A 225 3.27 -8.09 1.76
CA ALA A 225 4.40 -8.24 2.66
C ALA A 225 4.06 -7.78 4.08
N LEU A 226 3.43 -6.60 4.25
CA LEU A 226 3.00 -6.13 5.57
C LEU A 226 1.92 -7.00 6.20
N ALA A 227 1.04 -7.63 5.40
CA ALA A 227 0.01 -8.52 5.91
C ALA A 227 0.56 -9.81 6.54
N LEU A 228 1.78 -10.21 6.17
CA LEU A 228 2.50 -11.34 6.78
C LEU A 228 3.14 -10.96 8.12
N VAL A 229 3.29 -9.66 8.40
CA VAL A 229 3.86 -9.16 9.65
C VAL A 229 2.76 -9.06 10.72
N ALA A 230 3.10 -9.29 11.99
CA ALA A 230 2.19 -9.07 13.10
C ALA A 230 1.71 -7.61 13.13
N LYS A 231 0.44 -7.39 13.54
CA LYS A 231 -0.21 -6.07 13.49
C LYS A 231 0.57 -4.96 14.18
N ASP A 232 1.24 -5.27 15.29
CA ASP A 232 2.02 -4.32 16.09
C ASP A 232 3.31 -3.83 15.39
N HIS A 233 3.82 -4.63 14.44
CA HIS A 233 5.04 -4.34 13.68
C HIS A 233 4.76 -3.99 12.21
N ALA A 234 3.49 -4.00 11.77
CA ALA A 234 3.04 -3.74 10.41
C ALA A 234 2.93 -2.24 10.12
N TRP A 235 4.05 -1.52 10.28
CA TRP A 235 4.17 -0.10 10.00
C TRP A 235 5.42 0.23 9.18
N ILE A 236 5.31 1.26 8.35
CA ILE A 236 6.37 1.78 7.48
C ILE A 236 6.69 3.20 7.92
N ALA A 237 7.97 3.53 8.05
CA ALA A 237 8.41 4.92 8.21
C ALA A 237 8.81 5.50 6.86
N VAL A 238 8.19 6.63 6.49
CA VAL A 238 8.44 7.31 5.22
C VAL A 238 8.70 8.77 5.49
N MET A 239 9.66 9.36 4.77
CA MET A 239 9.86 10.80 4.81
C MET A 239 8.62 11.46 4.21
N SER A 240 8.01 12.41 4.92
CA SER A 240 6.88 13.17 4.37
C SER A 240 7.33 13.87 3.09
N SER A 241 6.56 13.70 2.00
CA SER A 241 6.60 14.67 0.91
C SER A 241 5.97 15.96 1.44
N ASP A 242 6.43 17.10 0.95
CA ASP A 242 5.96 18.44 1.35
C ASP A 242 4.56 18.77 0.77
N ASP A 243 3.78 17.75 0.43
CA ASP A 243 2.40 17.91 -0.05
C ASP A 243 1.54 18.36 1.12
N GLY A 244 1.41 19.68 1.22
CA GLY A 244 0.66 20.38 2.25
C GLY A 244 -0.74 19.81 2.46
N GLU A 245 -1.18 19.93 3.70
CA GLU A 245 -2.59 19.97 4.07
C GLU A 245 -3.44 18.75 3.68
N ARG A 246 -2.94 17.52 3.88
CA ARG A 246 -3.84 16.39 4.10
C ARG A 246 -4.59 16.64 5.43
N GLY A 247 -5.81 17.15 5.34
CA GLY A 247 -6.69 17.60 6.45
C GLY A 247 -7.08 16.55 7.51
N ASN A 248 -6.42 15.40 7.56
CA ASN A 248 -6.51 14.50 8.70
C ASN A 248 -5.32 14.75 9.62
N LYS A 249 -5.62 15.17 10.86
CA LYS A 249 -4.68 15.33 11.97
C LYS A 249 -3.99 14.00 12.29
N ARG A 250 -3.07 13.56 11.44
CA ARG A 250 -2.25 12.37 11.62
C ARG A 250 -1.24 12.67 12.71
N ARG A 251 -1.16 11.76 13.68
CA ARG A 251 -0.40 11.93 14.93
C ARG A 251 1.07 12.17 14.60
N LYS A 252 1.51 13.42 14.68
CA LYS A 252 2.92 13.77 14.77
C LYS A 252 3.45 13.12 16.04
N VAL A 253 4.27 12.08 15.91
CA VAL A 253 5.00 11.52 17.06
C VAL A 253 6.17 12.46 17.32
N ALA A 254 5.89 13.56 18.02
CA ALA A 254 6.92 14.40 18.60
C ALA A 254 7.37 13.70 19.90
N GLN A 255 8.51 13.02 19.86
CA GLN A 255 9.29 12.86 21.09
C GLN A 255 9.70 14.28 21.52
N LEU A 256 9.54 14.60 22.81
CA LEU A 256 9.94 15.89 23.37
C LEU A 256 11.47 15.99 23.29
N ILE A 257 11.96 16.55 22.19
CA ILE A 257 13.37 16.94 22.04
C ILE A 257 13.50 18.31 22.74
N PRO A 258 14.39 18.46 23.74
CA PRO A 258 14.65 19.74 24.38
C PRO A 258 14.96 20.84 23.35
N GLU A 259 14.35 22.01 23.50
CA GLU A 259 14.44 23.12 22.53
C GLU A 259 15.88 23.62 22.31
N ASP A 260 16.80 23.36 23.25
CA ASP A 260 18.21 23.75 23.19
C ASP A 260 19.06 22.92 22.21
N GLU A 261 18.58 21.74 21.76
CA GLU A 261 19.24 20.88 20.74
C GLU A 261 18.49 20.88 19.40
N TYR A 262 17.33 21.55 19.31
CA TYR A 262 16.50 21.58 18.10
C TYR A 262 16.86 22.79 17.23
N ASP A 263 17.79 22.60 16.30
CA ASP A 263 18.09 23.61 15.28
C ASP A 263 17.13 23.44 14.09
N PRO A 264 16.15 24.34 13.86
CA PRO A 264 15.11 24.17 12.83
C PRO A 264 15.68 24.20 11.40
N ALA A 265 16.93 24.64 11.21
CA ALA A 265 17.65 24.60 9.95
C ALA A 265 18.26 23.21 9.63
N VAL A 266 18.43 22.35 10.65
CA VAL A 266 19.03 21.01 10.56
C VAL A 266 17.98 19.90 10.73
N ALA A 267 16.77 20.25 11.16
CA ALA A 267 15.67 19.30 11.35
C ALA A 267 15.35 18.53 10.06
N SER A 268 15.66 17.23 10.07
CA SER A 268 15.28 16.28 9.03
C SER A 268 13.76 16.33 8.79
N ARG A 269 13.33 16.12 7.53
CA ARG A 269 11.91 16.14 7.15
C ARG A 269 11.08 15.26 8.10
N PRO A 270 9.85 15.66 8.46
CA PRO A 270 9.04 14.91 9.42
C PRO A 270 8.81 13.48 8.92
N LEU A 271 9.08 12.51 9.80
CA LEU A 271 8.89 11.10 9.54
C LEU A 271 7.40 10.75 9.71
N GLU A 272 6.76 10.28 8.64
CA GLU A 272 5.40 9.77 8.65
C GLU A 272 5.43 8.26 8.92
N VAL A 273 4.72 7.81 9.96
CA VAL A 273 4.52 6.38 10.24
C VAL A 273 3.19 5.95 9.62
N LEU A 274 3.25 5.06 8.63
CA LEU A 274 2.11 4.52 7.91
C LEU A 274 1.79 3.11 8.38
N GLU A 275 0.53 2.87 8.73
CA GLU A 275 0.04 1.52 9.00
C GLU A 275 -0.41 0.83 7.71
N LEU A 276 -0.63 -0.49 7.80
CA LEU A 276 -1.18 -1.29 6.71
C LEU A 276 -2.50 -0.73 6.14
N THR A 277 -3.33 -0.12 6.98
CA THR A 277 -4.59 0.52 6.55
C THR A 277 -4.34 1.73 5.65
N ASP A 278 -3.29 2.52 5.91
CA ASP A 278 -2.93 3.67 5.10
C ASP A 278 -2.30 3.25 3.77
N VAL A 279 -1.46 2.20 3.76
CA VAL A 279 -0.92 1.64 2.50
C VAL A 279 -2.04 1.14 1.59
N ARG A 280 -3.09 0.53 2.16
CA ARG A 280 -4.29 0.12 1.41
C ARG A 280 -5.06 1.31 0.81
N LYS A 281 -5.08 2.46 1.49
CA LYS A 281 -5.70 3.69 0.96
C LYS A 281 -4.93 4.21 -0.25
N GLU A 282 -3.61 4.31 -0.15
CA GLU A 282 -2.75 4.74 -1.27
C GLU A 282 -2.87 3.79 -2.47
N TYR A 283 -2.93 2.48 -2.23
CA TYR A 283 -3.23 1.49 -3.26
C TYR A 283 -4.59 1.73 -3.92
N CYS A 284 -5.64 1.96 -3.12
CA CYS A 284 -6.99 2.23 -3.61
C CYS A 284 -7.03 3.49 -4.48
N LEU A 285 -6.32 4.55 -4.10
CA LEU A 285 -6.21 5.78 -4.89
C LEU A 285 -5.50 5.54 -6.23
N ALA A 286 -4.38 4.80 -6.21
CA ALA A 286 -3.64 4.46 -7.43
C ALA A 286 -4.47 3.58 -8.37
N LEU A 287 -5.20 2.60 -7.82
CA LEU A 287 -6.08 1.73 -8.60
C LEU A 287 -7.26 2.51 -9.20
N ALA A 288 -7.91 3.37 -8.41
CA ALA A 288 -8.98 4.22 -8.90
C ALA A 288 -8.50 5.14 -10.03
N ARG A 289 -7.31 5.72 -9.88
CA ARG A 289 -6.68 6.53 -10.92
C ARG A 289 -6.45 5.73 -12.20
N LEU A 290 -6.03 4.47 -12.11
CA LEU A 290 -5.84 3.60 -13.28
C LEU A 290 -7.17 3.28 -13.98
N GLN A 291 -8.22 2.98 -13.22
CA GLN A 291 -9.53 2.60 -13.76
C GLN A 291 -10.26 3.79 -14.39
N LEU A 292 -10.16 4.97 -13.77
CA LEU A 292 -10.84 6.18 -14.21
C LEU A 292 -10.10 6.91 -15.34
N ALA A 293 -8.82 6.58 -15.60
CA ALA A 293 -8.02 7.29 -16.60
C ALA A 293 -8.57 7.16 -18.03
N ASP A 294 -9.20 6.02 -18.36
CA ASP A 294 -9.78 5.79 -19.69
C ASP A 294 -10.92 6.78 -20.01
N GLU A 295 -11.71 7.15 -18.99
CA GLU A 295 -12.86 8.04 -19.14
C GLU A 295 -12.55 9.49 -18.76
N PHE A 296 -11.56 9.70 -17.89
CA PHE A 296 -11.13 11.01 -17.39
C PHE A 296 -9.62 11.25 -17.63
N PRO A 297 -9.23 11.74 -18.82
CA PRO A 297 -7.81 11.92 -19.18
C PRO A 297 -7.09 12.98 -18.35
N GLU A 298 -7.82 13.83 -17.61
CA GLU A 298 -7.24 14.80 -16.68
C GLU A 298 -6.44 14.11 -15.55
N LEU A 299 -6.82 12.89 -15.19
CA LEU A 299 -6.17 12.07 -14.17
C LEU A 299 -4.78 11.59 -14.58
N GLU A 300 -4.44 11.63 -15.87
CA GLU A 300 -3.11 11.26 -16.34
C GLU A 300 -2.04 12.29 -15.95
N ARG A 301 -2.46 13.52 -15.66
CA ARG A 301 -1.54 14.63 -15.33
C ARG A 301 -0.89 14.39 -13.97
N THR A 302 0.44 14.50 -13.93
CA THR A 302 1.24 14.27 -12.71
C THR A 302 0.94 15.28 -11.59
N SER A 303 0.45 16.47 -11.95
CA SER A 303 0.09 17.54 -11.03
C SER A 303 -1.30 17.38 -10.41
N PHE A 304 -2.12 16.44 -10.91
CA PHE A 304 -3.46 16.24 -10.39
C PHE A 304 -3.43 15.27 -9.20
N HIS A 305 -3.71 15.80 -8.01
CA HIS A 305 -3.95 15.00 -6.82
C HIS A 305 -5.43 14.62 -6.74
N LEU A 306 -5.71 13.33 -6.73
CA LEU A 306 -7.06 12.80 -6.67
C LEU A 306 -7.50 12.67 -5.21
N GLU A 307 -8.40 13.55 -4.78
CA GLU A 307 -8.98 13.50 -3.43
C GLU A 307 -9.88 12.26 -3.24
N PRO A 308 -9.90 11.67 -2.03
CA PRO A 308 -10.71 10.47 -1.75
C PRO A 308 -12.21 10.64 -2.01
N GLU A 309 -12.77 11.80 -1.71
CA GLU A 309 -14.19 12.09 -1.96
C GLU A 309 -14.50 12.13 -3.46
N SER A 310 -13.58 12.70 -4.25
CA SER A 310 -13.68 12.76 -5.70
C SER A 310 -13.66 11.38 -6.35
N VAL A 311 -12.94 10.40 -5.78
CA VAL A 311 -12.96 9.01 -6.27
C VAL A 311 -14.38 8.45 -6.25
N VAL A 312 -15.08 8.60 -5.12
CA VAL A 312 -16.44 8.08 -4.94
C VAL A 312 -17.42 8.79 -5.87
N THR A 313 -17.28 10.10 -6.06
CA THR A 313 -18.15 10.87 -6.96
C THR A 313 -17.92 10.50 -8.42
N LEU A 314 -16.66 10.32 -8.87
CA LEU A 314 -16.34 9.89 -10.23
C LEU A 314 -16.89 8.49 -10.52
N PHE A 315 -16.68 7.51 -9.63
CA PHE A 315 -17.28 6.19 -9.80
C PHE A 315 -18.82 6.22 -9.81
N SER A 316 -19.42 7.12 -9.02
CA SER A 316 -20.87 7.32 -9.03
C SER A 316 -21.38 7.91 -10.36
N GLN A 317 -20.62 8.79 -11.02
CA GLN A 317 -20.97 9.34 -12.33
C GLN A 317 -21.02 8.23 -13.39
N LEU A 318 -20.04 7.33 -13.35
CA LEU A 318 -19.91 6.17 -14.24
C LEU A 318 -20.87 5.02 -13.94
N ALA A 319 -21.74 5.16 -12.95
CA ALA A 319 -22.65 4.11 -12.50
C ALA A 319 -21.96 2.86 -11.92
N SER A 320 -20.65 2.91 -11.63
CA SER A 320 -19.88 1.80 -11.06
C SER A 320 -19.98 1.76 -9.53
N PHE A 321 -21.19 1.49 -9.04
CA PHE A 321 -21.50 1.62 -7.61
C PHE A 321 -20.76 0.64 -6.71
N ASP A 322 -20.53 -0.60 -7.15
CA ASP A 322 -19.78 -1.60 -6.38
C ASP A 322 -18.36 -1.11 -6.07
N GLN A 323 -17.69 -0.53 -7.07
CA GLN A 323 -16.36 0.07 -6.92
C GLN A 323 -16.41 1.32 -6.04
N ALA A 324 -17.43 2.17 -6.18
CA ALA A 324 -17.63 3.35 -5.34
C ALA A 324 -17.78 2.99 -3.86
N PHE A 325 -18.60 1.97 -3.53
CA PHE A 325 -18.78 1.49 -2.16
C PHE A 325 -17.52 0.86 -1.58
N GLN A 326 -16.78 0.09 -2.38
CA GLN A 326 -15.51 -0.50 -1.96
C GLN A 326 -14.47 0.59 -1.69
N ALA A 327 -14.31 1.56 -2.61
CA ALA A 327 -13.38 2.66 -2.48
C ALA A 327 -13.73 3.53 -1.26
N GLY A 328 -14.99 3.91 -1.08
CA GLY A 328 -15.43 4.73 0.04
C GLY A 328 -15.18 4.04 1.40
N ARG A 329 -15.32 2.70 1.48
CA ARG A 329 -14.99 1.94 2.69
C ARG A 329 -13.49 1.93 3.00
N ILE A 330 -12.64 1.74 1.99
CA ILE A 330 -11.18 1.69 2.18
C ILE A 330 -10.66 3.08 2.53
N LEU A 331 -11.14 4.11 1.84
CA LEU A 331 -10.74 5.51 2.01
C LEU A 331 -11.37 6.17 3.24
N ASN A 332 -12.37 5.54 3.85
CA ASN A 332 -13.13 6.05 5.00
C ASN A 332 -13.84 7.37 4.69
N VAL A 333 -14.50 7.42 3.54
CA VAL A 333 -15.32 8.55 3.06
C VAL A 333 -16.78 8.35 3.47
N ASP A 334 -17.49 9.44 3.74
CA ASP A 334 -18.93 9.40 3.99
C ASP A 334 -19.70 8.93 2.74
N LEU A 335 -20.44 7.83 2.88
CA LEU A 335 -21.22 7.22 1.79
C LEU A 335 -22.61 7.83 1.61
N SER A 336 -22.98 8.86 2.38
CA SER A 336 -24.33 9.44 2.37
C SER A 336 -24.73 9.92 0.96
N SER A 337 -23.86 10.68 0.29
CA SER A 337 -24.11 11.17 -1.07
C SER A 337 -24.23 10.04 -2.10
N LEU A 338 -23.46 8.95 -1.92
CA LEU A 338 -23.53 7.77 -2.78
C LEU A 338 -24.86 7.04 -2.63
N PHE A 339 -25.33 6.86 -1.38
CA PHE A 339 -26.66 6.27 -1.13
C PHE A 339 -27.79 7.15 -1.67
N GLU A 340 -27.68 8.48 -1.59
CA GLU A 340 -28.63 9.39 -2.24
C GLU A 340 -28.64 9.21 -3.76
N ALA A 341 -27.48 9.12 -4.41
CA ALA A 341 -27.40 8.92 -5.86
C ALA A 341 -27.99 7.57 -6.30
N VAL A 342 -27.66 6.48 -5.59
CA VAL A 342 -28.21 5.14 -5.89
C VAL A 342 -29.72 5.11 -5.67
N THR A 343 -30.21 5.71 -4.59
CA THR A 343 -31.65 5.74 -4.29
C THR A 343 -32.42 6.57 -5.30
N GLU A 344 -31.88 7.70 -5.75
CA GLU A 344 -32.46 8.49 -6.81
C GLU A 344 -32.61 7.66 -8.10
N ARG A 345 -31.57 6.91 -8.50
CA ARG A 345 -31.63 6.01 -9.65
C ARG A 345 -32.62 4.84 -9.47
N CYS A 346 -32.75 4.30 -8.27
CA CYS A 346 -33.76 3.28 -7.97
C CYS A 346 -35.19 3.84 -8.13
N VAL A 347 -35.42 5.08 -7.71
CA VAL A 347 -36.71 5.76 -7.87
C VAL A 347 -36.97 6.10 -9.33
N THR A 348 -35.99 6.61 -10.07
CA THR A 348 -36.19 6.94 -11.50
C THR A 348 -36.53 5.70 -12.31
N LEU A 349 -35.85 4.57 -12.07
CA LEU A 349 -36.16 3.27 -12.68
C LEU A 349 -37.57 2.78 -12.34
N ALA A 350 -38.00 2.98 -11.08
CA ALA A 350 -39.36 2.62 -10.67
C ALA A 350 -40.45 3.49 -11.31
N LEU A 351 -40.14 4.75 -11.66
CA LEU A 351 -41.10 5.71 -12.23
C LEU A 351 -41.15 5.68 -13.77
N HIS A 352 -40.00 5.57 -14.43
CA HIS A 352 -39.87 5.72 -15.88
C HIS A 352 -39.75 4.37 -16.63
N GLY A 353 -39.82 3.25 -15.91
CA GLY A 353 -39.78 1.91 -16.47
C GLY A 353 -38.37 1.36 -16.68
N ASP A 354 -38.29 0.04 -16.90
CA ASP A 354 -37.05 -0.76 -17.00
C ASP A 354 -36.29 -0.50 -18.34
N SER A 355 -35.87 0.73 -18.61
CA SER A 355 -34.90 0.99 -19.70
C SER A 355 -33.57 0.30 -19.36
N VAL A 356 -33.08 -0.53 -20.27
CA VAL A 356 -31.86 -1.33 -20.05
C VAL A 356 -30.63 -0.42 -19.94
N GLU A 357 -30.62 0.74 -20.61
CA GLU A 357 -29.53 1.71 -20.53
C GLU A 357 -29.43 2.34 -19.14
N ASP A 358 -30.57 2.75 -18.57
CA ASP A 358 -30.63 3.34 -17.22
C ASP A 358 -30.37 2.30 -16.10
N ALA A 359 -30.58 1.01 -16.41
CA ALA A 359 -30.38 -0.11 -15.51
C ALA A 359 -29.06 -0.88 -15.74
N ALA A 360 -28.18 -0.39 -16.62
CA ALA A 360 -26.94 -1.08 -16.98
C ALA A 360 -26.09 -1.46 -15.75
N TRP A 361 -26.03 -0.57 -14.76
CA TRP A 361 -25.33 -0.78 -13.50
C TRP A 361 -25.86 -1.96 -12.66
N VAL A 362 -27.15 -2.27 -12.75
CA VAL A 362 -27.77 -3.43 -12.08
C VAL A 362 -27.38 -4.72 -12.79
N VAL A 363 -27.29 -4.69 -14.12
CA VAL A 363 -26.93 -5.85 -14.94
C VAL A 363 -25.42 -6.15 -14.83
N GLN A 364 -24.59 -5.11 -14.72
CA GLN A 364 -23.14 -5.24 -14.57
C GLN A 364 -22.72 -5.74 -13.18
N SER A 365 -23.57 -5.58 -12.15
CA SER A 365 -23.28 -6.10 -10.83
C SER A 365 -23.36 -7.63 -10.79
N GLU A 366 -22.27 -8.29 -10.38
CA GLU A 366 -22.14 -9.75 -10.35
C GLU A 366 -23.24 -10.41 -9.50
N GLU A 367 -23.64 -9.77 -8.40
CA GLU A 367 -24.64 -10.33 -7.49
C GLU A 367 -26.05 -10.23 -8.08
N ALA A 368 -26.41 -9.06 -8.63
CA ALA A 368 -27.75 -8.80 -9.15
C ALA A 368 -28.04 -9.49 -10.49
N ALA A 369 -27.00 -9.85 -11.26
CA ALA A 369 -27.13 -10.60 -12.50
C ALA A 369 -27.85 -11.94 -12.30
N THR A 370 -27.67 -12.58 -11.14
CA THR A 370 -28.26 -13.89 -10.82
C THR A 370 -29.70 -13.83 -10.31
N TRP A 371 -30.22 -12.65 -9.97
CA TRP A 371 -31.52 -12.53 -9.33
C TRP A 371 -32.67 -12.56 -10.34
N GLU A 372 -33.80 -13.12 -9.93
CA GLU A 372 -35.04 -13.10 -10.69
C GLU A 372 -35.90 -11.88 -10.32
N GLY A 373 -36.56 -11.27 -11.33
CA GLY A 373 -37.47 -10.14 -11.17
C GLY A 373 -37.25 -9.01 -12.18
N THR A 374 -38.04 -7.94 -12.05
CA THR A 374 -37.88 -6.69 -12.82
C THR A 374 -36.58 -5.98 -12.46
N LEU A 375 -36.03 -5.17 -13.36
CA LEU A 375 -34.76 -4.47 -13.13
C LEU A 375 -34.89 -3.49 -11.95
N SER A 376 -36.03 -2.80 -11.86
CA SER A 376 -36.43 -2.00 -10.68
C SER A 376 -36.39 -2.79 -9.37
N ALA A 377 -36.96 -4.00 -9.31
CA ALA A 377 -36.95 -4.81 -8.09
C ALA A 377 -35.53 -5.28 -7.71
N LYS A 378 -34.69 -5.61 -8.71
CA LYS A 378 -33.28 -5.94 -8.49
C LYS A 378 -32.50 -4.75 -7.95
N ALA A 379 -32.73 -3.55 -8.48
CA ALA A 379 -32.10 -2.31 -8.01
C ALA A 379 -32.38 -2.06 -6.51
N TRP A 380 -33.65 -2.17 -6.10
CA TRP A 380 -34.04 -2.02 -4.69
C TRP A 380 -33.41 -3.08 -3.78
N ARG A 381 -33.34 -4.35 -4.21
CA ARG A 381 -32.68 -5.42 -3.46
C ARG A 381 -31.17 -5.20 -3.33
N LEU A 382 -30.54 -4.64 -4.36
CA LEU A 382 -29.12 -4.34 -4.34
C LEU A 382 -28.84 -3.19 -3.36
N LEU A 383 -29.66 -2.14 -3.37
CA LEU A 383 -29.61 -1.08 -2.36
C LEU A 383 -29.76 -1.65 -0.94
N GLU A 384 -30.73 -2.53 -0.70
CA GLU A 384 -30.93 -3.20 0.59
C GLU A 384 -29.67 -3.94 1.05
N ARG A 385 -29.00 -4.65 0.13
CA ARG A 385 -27.77 -5.39 0.41
C ARG A 385 -26.59 -4.47 0.72
N HIS A 386 -26.44 -3.34 0.02
CA HIS A 386 -25.40 -2.35 0.37
C HIS A 386 -25.68 -1.69 1.72
N LEU A 387 -26.93 -1.34 2.02
CA LEU A 387 -27.30 -0.80 3.33
C LEU A 387 -27.00 -1.81 4.44
N ALA A 388 -27.29 -3.10 4.25
CA ALA A 388 -26.95 -4.13 5.22
C ALA A 388 -25.43 -4.28 5.45
N ARG A 389 -24.59 -3.98 4.45
CA ARG A 389 -23.12 -4.13 4.52
C ARG A 389 -22.39 -2.91 5.07
N HIS A 390 -22.95 -1.71 4.85
CA HIS A 390 -22.25 -0.45 5.05
C HIS A 390 -22.90 0.47 6.08
N ASP A 391 -24.14 0.23 6.49
CA ASP A 391 -24.82 1.10 7.44
C ASP A 391 -24.32 0.93 8.88
N ASP A 392 -24.34 2.05 9.61
CA ASP A 392 -23.90 2.09 10.99
C ASP A 392 -24.96 1.39 11.87
N PRO A 393 -24.56 0.40 12.69
CA PRO A 393 -25.51 -0.40 13.47
C PRO A 393 -26.19 0.37 14.61
N VAL A 394 -25.79 1.62 14.85
CA VAL A 394 -26.28 2.45 15.96
C VAL A 394 -27.21 3.56 15.46
N THR A 395 -26.83 4.25 14.39
CA THR A 395 -27.53 5.45 13.90
C THR A 395 -28.37 5.19 12.66
N PHE A 396 -28.13 4.08 11.95
CA PHE A 396 -28.82 3.72 10.70
C PHE A 396 -28.88 4.87 9.68
N ARG A 397 -27.80 5.65 9.64
CA ARG A 397 -27.73 6.94 8.96
C ARG A 397 -28.03 6.79 7.48
N TYR A 398 -27.46 5.78 6.82
CA TYR A 398 -27.64 5.61 5.37
C TYR A 398 -29.04 5.14 5.03
N ARG A 399 -29.68 4.32 5.89
CA ARG A 399 -31.09 3.96 5.72
C ARG A 399 -32.00 5.18 5.84
N LEU A 400 -31.75 6.07 6.80
CA LEU A 400 -32.52 7.30 6.94
C LEU A 400 -32.35 8.21 5.72
N VAL A 401 -31.11 8.44 5.28
CA VAL A 401 -30.80 9.23 4.08
C VAL A 401 -31.48 8.65 2.84
N SER A 402 -31.42 7.32 2.66
CA SER A 402 -32.08 6.64 1.55
C SER A 402 -33.60 6.85 1.58
N LEU A 403 -34.23 6.75 2.75
CA LEU A 403 -35.66 7.00 2.93
C LEU A 403 -36.00 8.46 2.60
N GLU A 404 -35.30 9.43 3.18
CA GLU A 404 -35.56 10.86 2.94
C GLU A 404 -35.45 11.19 1.45
N ARG A 405 -34.45 10.64 0.75
CA ARG A 405 -34.31 10.79 -0.70
C ARG A 405 -35.47 10.13 -1.47
N THR A 406 -35.91 8.93 -1.08
CA THR A 406 -37.09 8.32 -1.72
C THR A 406 -38.35 9.16 -1.56
N LEU A 407 -38.58 9.74 -0.38
CA LEU A 407 -39.75 10.56 -0.09
C LEU A 407 -39.70 11.90 -0.83
N ALA A 408 -38.51 12.49 -0.97
CA ALA A 408 -38.30 13.73 -1.72
C ALA A 408 -38.65 13.59 -3.21
N THR A 409 -38.18 12.50 -3.82
CA THR A 409 -38.33 12.26 -5.27
C THR A 409 -39.66 11.60 -5.62
N ASN A 410 -40.19 10.74 -4.75
CA ASN A 410 -41.38 9.94 -5.00
C ASN A 410 -42.60 10.46 -4.21
N ARG A 411 -43.14 11.61 -4.62
CA ARG A 411 -44.26 12.28 -3.91
C ARG A 411 -45.56 11.46 -3.87
N GLY A 412 -45.74 10.48 -4.76
CA GLY A 412 -47.01 9.74 -4.90
C GLY A 412 -46.96 8.24 -4.60
N ALA A 413 -45.83 7.55 -4.76
CA ALA A 413 -45.78 6.10 -4.55
C ALA A 413 -45.44 5.73 -3.10
N LYS A 414 -45.74 4.48 -2.72
CA LYS A 414 -45.36 3.96 -1.39
C LYS A 414 -43.85 3.75 -1.32
N PRO A 415 -43.18 4.18 -0.23
CA PRO A 415 -41.77 3.90 -0.04
C PRO A 415 -41.54 2.38 0.04
N PRO A 416 -40.32 1.90 -0.27
CA PRO A 416 -39.99 0.49 -0.16
C PRO A 416 -40.21 -0.03 1.27
N SER A 417 -40.92 -1.16 1.39
CA SER A 417 -41.30 -1.70 2.71
C SER A 417 -40.10 -2.11 3.55
N PHE A 418 -39.03 -2.60 2.94
CA PHE A 418 -37.82 -3.00 3.66
C PHE A 418 -37.17 -1.84 4.43
N LEU A 419 -37.27 -0.60 3.93
CA LEU A 419 -36.77 0.59 4.64
C LEU A 419 -37.70 0.96 5.79
N THR A 420 -39.01 0.97 5.54
CA THR A 420 -39.99 1.37 6.56
C THR A 420 -40.11 0.35 7.68
N ASP A 421 -40.10 -0.93 7.36
CA ASP A 421 -40.23 -2.02 8.34
C ASP A 421 -38.98 -2.07 9.23
N TYR A 422 -37.79 -1.94 8.65
CA TYR A 422 -36.55 -1.91 9.43
C TYR A 422 -36.45 -0.69 10.34
N LEU A 423 -36.70 0.52 9.81
CA LEU A 423 -36.66 1.74 10.63
C LEU A 423 -37.76 1.73 11.69
N LYS A 424 -38.92 1.12 11.41
CA LYS A 424 -39.99 0.97 12.41
C LYS A 424 -39.55 0.12 13.61
N ASP A 425 -38.75 -0.92 13.39
CA ASP A 425 -38.31 -1.82 14.45
C ASP A 425 -37.10 -1.26 15.22
N HIS A 426 -36.25 -0.45 14.58
CA HIS A 426 -35.00 0.06 15.17
C HIS A 426 -35.01 1.54 15.58
N ASP A 427 -35.60 2.44 14.78
CA ASP A 427 -35.68 3.90 15.04
C ASP A 427 -37.00 4.51 14.50
N LEU A 428 -38.08 4.22 15.23
CA LEU A 428 -39.40 4.80 14.98
C LEU A 428 -39.40 6.35 15.05
N PRO A 429 -38.71 7.01 16.03
CA PRO A 429 -38.66 8.46 16.08
C PRO A 429 -38.10 9.12 14.81
N ALA A 430 -37.02 8.60 14.23
CA ALA A 430 -36.46 9.15 13.00
C ALA A 430 -37.38 8.93 11.79
N LEU A 431 -37.99 7.75 11.69
CA LEU A 431 -38.97 7.43 10.64
C LEU A 431 -40.14 8.42 10.66
N LEU A 432 -40.74 8.67 11.83
CA LEU A 432 -41.88 9.58 11.95
C LEU A 432 -41.49 11.02 11.60
N ARG A 433 -40.32 11.49 12.03
CA ARG A 433 -39.82 12.83 11.66
C ARG A 433 -39.64 12.98 10.15
N ALA A 434 -39.09 11.96 9.49
CA ALA A 434 -38.94 11.97 8.03
C ALA A 434 -40.31 12.00 7.33
N LEU A 435 -41.27 11.17 7.76
CA LEU A 435 -42.62 11.17 7.17
C LEU A 435 -43.35 12.51 7.35
N ILE A 436 -43.22 13.16 8.51
CA ILE A 436 -43.79 14.49 8.76
C ILE A 436 -43.11 15.54 7.85
N LYS A 437 -41.78 15.52 7.75
CA LYS A 437 -40.99 16.45 6.93
C LYS A 437 -41.39 16.43 5.45
N TYR A 438 -41.75 15.26 4.92
CA TYR A 438 -42.15 15.08 3.52
C TYR A 438 -43.68 14.99 3.31
N ASP A 439 -44.49 15.43 4.29
CA ASP A 439 -45.95 15.45 4.23
C ASP A 439 -46.57 14.08 3.90
N ARG A 440 -46.07 13.01 4.50
CA ARG A 440 -46.61 11.63 4.41
C ARG A 440 -47.34 11.26 5.68
N LEU A 441 -48.35 12.06 6.00
CA LEU A 441 -49.02 12.02 7.30
C LEU A 441 -49.86 10.76 7.51
N ASP A 442 -50.52 10.22 6.48
CA ASP A 442 -51.32 8.98 6.64
C ASP A 442 -50.44 7.80 7.07
N ASP A 443 -49.27 7.65 6.43
CA ASP A 443 -48.29 6.63 6.80
C ASP A 443 -47.78 6.87 8.24
N ALA A 444 -47.50 8.12 8.62
CA ALA A 444 -47.08 8.47 9.99
C ALA A 444 -48.15 8.13 11.05
N PHE A 445 -49.43 8.41 10.79
CA PHE A 445 -50.53 8.04 11.67
C PHE A 445 -50.70 6.52 11.76
N THR A 446 -50.59 5.79 10.64
CA THR A 446 -50.73 4.33 10.68
C THR A 446 -49.58 3.66 11.44
N PHE A 447 -48.34 4.15 11.29
CA PHE A 447 -47.19 3.60 12.02
C PHE A 447 -47.22 3.96 13.51
N SER A 448 -47.60 5.18 13.87
CA SER A 448 -47.76 5.57 15.28
C SER A 448 -48.87 4.77 15.98
N LEU A 449 -50.03 4.60 15.35
CA LEU A 449 -51.11 3.78 15.89
C LEU A 449 -50.70 2.30 16.05
N LYS A 450 -49.96 1.74 15.09
CA LYS A 450 -49.42 0.38 15.20
C LYS A 450 -48.43 0.27 16.36
N ALA A 451 -47.51 1.22 16.50
CA ALA A 451 -46.52 1.25 17.57
C ALA A 451 -47.16 1.37 18.96
N ILE A 452 -48.19 2.21 19.11
CA ILE A 452 -48.94 2.36 20.36
C ILE A 452 -49.64 1.04 20.73
N LYS A 453 -50.24 0.35 19.75
CA LYS A 453 -50.92 -0.93 19.95
C LYS A 453 -49.96 -2.09 20.23
N SER A 454 -48.75 -2.09 19.66
CA SER A 454 -47.76 -3.15 19.85
C SER A 454 -46.89 -2.96 21.09
N SER A 455 -46.87 -1.78 21.70
CA SER A 455 -46.08 -1.51 22.90
C SER A 455 -46.65 -2.23 24.13
N SER A 456 -45.80 -3.00 24.82
CA SER A 456 -46.18 -3.72 26.04
C SER A 456 -46.54 -2.77 27.19
N THR A 457 -47.59 -3.10 27.94
CA THR A 457 -48.07 -2.38 29.14
C THR A 457 -47.17 -2.51 30.37
N THR A 458 -46.08 -3.28 30.29
CA THR A 458 -45.07 -3.43 31.35
C THR A 458 -43.99 -2.34 31.36
N ALA A 459 -43.93 -1.47 30.35
CA ALA A 459 -43.01 -0.35 30.34
C ALA A 459 -43.50 0.77 31.28
N THR A 460 -42.65 1.25 32.17
CA THR A 460 -42.93 2.40 33.06
C THR A 460 -43.34 3.64 32.26
N GLN A 461 -44.15 4.53 32.86
CA GLN A 461 -44.63 5.78 32.24
C GLN A 461 -43.52 6.66 31.62
N PHE A 462 -42.28 6.52 32.08
CA PHE A 462 -41.10 7.27 31.62
C PHE A 462 -40.13 6.46 30.74
N SER A 463 -40.58 5.34 30.15
CA SER A 463 -39.74 4.58 29.22
C SER A 463 -39.36 5.45 28.02
N THR A 464 -38.07 5.72 27.85
CA THR A 464 -37.46 6.47 26.74
C THR A 464 -37.71 5.83 25.37
N SER A 465 -38.32 4.64 25.33
CA SER A 465 -38.59 3.87 24.12
C SER A 465 -39.71 4.42 23.24
N SER A 466 -40.59 5.28 23.77
CA SER A 466 -41.78 5.76 23.04
C SER A 466 -41.66 7.25 22.67
N PRO A 467 -41.76 7.63 21.38
CA PRO A 467 -41.60 9.01 20.91
C PRO A 467 -42.83 9.90 21.15
N TYR A 468 -43.14 10.18 22.43
CA TYR A 468 -44.28 11.01 22.80
C TYR A 468 -44.22 12.43 22.21
N SER A 469 -43.03 13.04 22.13
CA SER A 469 -42.86 14.37 21.54
C SER A 469 -43.26 14.44 20.06
N ILE A 470 -43.08 13.35 19.32
CA ILE A 470 -43.43 13.29 17.89
C ILE A 470 -44.92 13.03 17.73
N TYR A 471 -45.54 12.27 18.65
CA TYR A 471 -46.99 12.14 18.69
C TYR A 471 -47.65 13.50 18.97
N ASP A 472 -47.10 14.30 19.88
CA ASP A 472 -47.58 15.66 20.13
C ASP A 472 -47.41 16.55 18.90
N GLN A 473 -46.30 16.43 18.16
CA GLN A 473 -46.12 17.12 16.89
C GLN A 473 -47.19 16.74 15.86
N LEU A 474 -47.54 15.45 15.72
CA LEU A 474 -48.62 14.99 14.83
C LEU A 474 -50.00 15.53 15.23
N LEU A 475 -50.25 15.68 16.53
CA LEU A 475 -51.49 16.24 17.07
C LEU A 475 -51.58 17.77 16.96
N ALA A 476 -50.43 18.43 16.84
CA ALA A 476 -50.31 19.88 16.76
C ALA A 476 -50.34 20.43 15.32
N ILE A 477 -50.39 19.56 14.30
CA ILE A 477 -50.47 19.97 12.89
C ILE A 477 -51.80 20.71 12.65
N PRO A 478 -51.79 21.99 12.22
CA PRO A 478 -53.00 22.76 11.96
C PRO A 478 -53.67 22.33 10.63
N ALA A 479 -54.98 22.54 10.55
CA ALA A 479 -55.76 22.30 9.32
C ALA A 479 -55.37 23.33 8.24
N GLY A 480 -55.15 22.88 7.01
CA GLY A 480 -54.77 23.72 5.87
C GLY A 480 -53.28 23.72 5.48
N ASP A 481 -52.37 23.20 6.32
CA ASP A 481 -50.92 23.19 6.04
C ASP A 481 -50.44 21.94 5.26
N THR A 482 -51.34 21.01 4.92
CA THR A 482 -50.99 19.69 4.39
C THR A 482 -51.53 19.49 2.98
N ALA A 483 -50.68 19.10 2.04
CA ALA A 483 -51.06 18.79 0.66
C ALA A 483 -51.53 17.33 0.52
N SER A 484 -51.14 16.45 1.43
CA SER A 484 -51.36 15.00 1.35
C SER A 484 -52.71 14.51 1.87
N LEU A 485 -53.32 15.22 2.82
CA LEU A 485 -54.55 14.82 3.50
C LEU A 485 -55.59 15.94 3.43
N SER A 486 -56.85 15.57 3.26
CA SER A 486 -57.96 16.52 3.47
C SER A 486 -58.14 16.79 4.96
N ASP A 487 -58.55 18.01 5.29
CA ASP A 487 -58.71 18.48 6.67
C ASP A 487 -59.64 17.57 7.51
N ASP A 488 -60.65 16.97 6.89
CA ASP A 488 -61.58 16.06 7.56
C ASP A 488 -60.91 14.73 7.94
N VAL A 489 -60.07 14.18 7.05
CA VAL A 489 -59.33 12.93 7.31
C VAL A 489 -58.24 13.18 8.35
N LEU A 490 -57.56 14.33 8.29
CA LEU A 490 -56.56 14.72 9.27
C LEU A 490 -57.17 14.82 10.69
N LYS A 491 -58.33 15.47 10.83
CA LYS A 491 -59.06 15.53 12.11
C LYS A 491 -59.46 14.15 12.61
N GLN A 492 -59.95 13.27 11.72
CA GLN A 492 -60.30 11.90 12.09
C GLN A 492 -59.07 11.13 12.62
N ARG A 493 -57.94 11.19 11.90
CA ARG A 493 -56.68 10.53 12.31
C ARG A 493 -56.13 11.07 13.62
N GLN A 494 -56.20 12.38 13.85
CA GLN A 494 -55.82 13.00 15.11
C GLN A 494 -56.71 12.52 16.28
N GLN A 495 -58.02 12.38 16.06
CA GLN A 495 -58.94 11.82 17.06
C GLN A 495 -58.62 10.35 17.37
N GLU A 496 -58.35 9.54 16.33
CA GLU A 496 -57.94 8.14 16.50
C GLU A 496 -56.63 8.02 17.31
N LEU A 497 -55.65 8.88 17.04
CA LEU A 497 -54.38 8.92 17.77
C LEU A 497 -54.57 9.35 19.22
N ARG A 498 -55.39 10.38 19.49
CA ARG A 498 -55.73 10.82 20.86
C ARG A 498 -56.39 9.71 21.65
N ALA A 499 -57.42 9.07 21.08
CA ALA A 499 -58.10 7.96 21.73
C ALA A 499 -57.15 6.80 22.05
N ALA A 500 -56.23 6.48 21.13
CA ALA A 500 -55.24 5.43 21.36
C ALA A 500 -54.24 5.78 22.47
N LEU A 501 -53.81 7.05 22.55
CA LEU A 501 -52.95 7.54 23.63
C LEU A 501 -53.70 7.51 24.97
N ASP A 502 -54.93 8.00 25.04
CA ASP A 502 -55.73 8.03 26.28
C ASP A 502 -55.93 6.62 26.84
N VAL A 503 -56.24 5.64 25.99
CA VAL A 503 -56.34 4.22 26.38
C VAL A 503 -55.03 3.71 26.96
N ARG A 504 -53.89 4.09 26.37
CA ARG A 504 -52.56 3.71 26.87
C ARG A 504 -52.22 4.41 28.19
N TRP A 505 -52.50 5.70 28.33
CA TRP A 505 -52.29 6.43 29.58
C TRP A 505 -53.11 5.82 30.72
N ALA A 506 -54.39 5.51 30.49
CA ALA A 506 -55.23 4.81 31.46
C ALA A 506 -54.69 3.42 31.83
N ALA A 507 -54.14 2.67 30.86
CA ALA A 507 -53.51 1.38 31.10
C ALA A 507 -52.22 1.50 31.93
N LEU A 508 -51.38 2.50 31.65
CA LEU A 508 -50.16 2.78 32.39
C LEU A 508 -50.44 3.26 33.82
N GLU A 509 -51.45 4.12 34.03
CA GLU A 509 -51.89 4.49 35.39
C GLU A 509 -52.39 3.30 36.20
N LYS A 510 -53.11 2.36 35.55
CA LYS A 510 -53.56 1.13 36.19
C LYS A 510 -52.40 0.22 36.54
N ALA A 511 -51.38 0.14 35.68
CA ALA A 511 -50.15 -0.62 35.93
C ALA A 511 -49.31 0.00 37.06
N ASP A 512 -49.20 1.33 37.11
CA ASP A 512 -48.48 2.06 38.16
C ASP A 512 -49.15 1.90 39.54
N LYS A 513 -50.49 1.95 39.59
CA LYS A 513 -51.27 1.66 40.80
C LYS A 513 -51.15 0.20 41.27
N ALA A 514 -50.80 -0.73 40.39
CA ALA A 514 -50.64 -2.15 40.68
C ALA A 514 -49.21 -2.52 41.14
N LEU A 515 -48.24 -1.61 40.98
CA LEU A 515 -46.88 -1.79 41.52
C LEU A 515 -46.92 -1.61 43.05
N PRO A 516 -46.43 -2.58 43.84
CA PRO A 516 -46.40 -2.44 45.29
C PRO A 516 -45.45 -1.29 45.65
N ARG A 517 -45.97 -0.25 46.31
CA ARG A 517 -45.15 0.77 46.96
C ARG A 517 -44.26 0.05 47.98
N LYS A 518 -42.97 -0.07 47.68
CA LYS A 518 -41.97 -0.42 48.70
C LYS A 518 -41.83 0.81 49.59
N ASP A 519 -42.45 0.74 50.76
CA ASP A 519 -42.11 1.59 51.91
C ASP A 519 -40.70 1.27 52.42
#